data_AF-A0A956M1W0-F1
#
_entry.id   AF-A0A956M1W0-F1
#
_cell.length_a   1.000
_cell.length_b   1.000
_cell.length_c   1.000
_cell.angle_alpha   90.00
_cell.angle_beta   90.00
_cell.angle_gamma   90.00
#
_symmetry.space_group_name_H-M   'P 1'
#
loop_
_entity.id
_entity.type
_entity.pdbx_description
1 polymer ?
#
loop_
_entity_poly.entity_id
_entity_poly.type
_entity_poly.pdbx_seq_one_letter_code
_entity_poly.pdbx_strand_id
1 'polypeptide(L)'
;DGLAYRFVPSRDPAVQDLGRLRHRLLEQLDYAGIADPDIEIDDTSRMMSRVYLSVLLTLAQSQLAEGDSEGCEETLQFLERKIPEARIGGYPEALTILRQRVGPAP
;
A
#
# COMPACT_ATOMS: atom_id res chain seq x y z
N ASP A 1 21.42 -15.02 22.86
CA ASP A 1 20.42 -13.99 23.21
C ASP A 1 19.89 -13.30 21.98
N GLY A 2 18.68 -13.69 21.58
CA GLY A 2 18.01 -13.18 20.39
C GLY A 2 17.44 -11.80 20.65
N LEU A 3 17.91 -10.80 19.89
CA LEU A 3 17.27 -9.49 19.81
C LEU A 3 15.91 -9.68 19.16
N ALA A 4 14.87 -9.81 19.97
CA ALA A 4 13.50 -9.69 19.52
C ALA A 4 13.28 -8.22 19.14
N TYR A 5 13.45 -7.90 17.85
CA TYR A 5 13.05 -6.61 17.31
C TYR A 5 11.53 -6.47 17.49
N ARG A 6 11.10 -5.84 18.58
CA ARG A 6 9.72 -5.40 18.74
C ARG A 6 9.55 -4.17 17.86
N PHE A 7 8.71 -4.29 16.84
CA PHE A 7 8.19 -3.14 16.12
C PHE A 7 7.47 -2.25 17.14
N VAL A 8 8.03 -1.06 17.43
CA VAL A 8 7.39 -0.05 18.27
C VAL A 8 6.79 1.00 17.34
N PRO A 9 5.47 1.24 17.36
CA PRO A 9 4.86 2.31 16.59
C PRO A 9 5.45 3.66 17.01
N SER A 10 6.11 4.35 16.09
CA SER A 10 6.60 5.71 16.31
C SER A 10 5.48 6.71 15.98
N ARG A 11 5.33 7.73 16.82
CA ARG A 11 4.49 8.92 16.56
C ARG A 11 5.31 10.12 16.08
N ASP A 12 6.61 9.92 15.85
CA ASP A 12 7.50 10.96 15.35
C ASP A 12 7.20 11.22 13.86
N PRO A 13 6.82 12.44 13.47
CA PRO A 13 6.57 12.81 12.07
C PRO A 13 7.80 12.58 11.17
N ALA A 14 9.02 12.68 11.71
CA ALA A 14 10.25 12.44 10.97
C ALA A 14 10.50 10.95 10.68
N VAL A 15 9.92 10.06 11.49
CA VAL A 15 9.95 8.60 11.26
C VAL A 15 8.76 8.17 10.40
N GLN A 16 7.66 8.91 10.47
CA GLN A 16 6.49 8.82 9.60
C GLN A 16 6.66 9.68 8.35
N ASP A 17 7.86 9.71 7.75
CA ASP A 17 8.07 10.36 6.46
C ASP A 17 7.28 9.58 5.39
N LEU A 18 6.01 9.92 5.26
CA LEU A 18 5.04 9.29 4.37
C LEU A 18 5.52 9.43 2.91
N GLY A 19 6.19 10.53 2.56
CA GLY A 19 6.78 10.74 1.24
C GLY A 19 7.90 9.75 0.94
N ARG A 20 8.80 9.50 1.89
CA ARG A 20 9.86 8.50 1.75
C ARG A 20 9.34 7.07 1.81
N LEU A 21 8.34 6.79 2.64
CA LEU A 21 7.66 5.50 2.69
C LEU A 21 6.95 5.23 1.36
N ARG A 22 6.23 6.22 0.82
CA ARG A 22 5.62 6.21 -0.51
C ARG A 22 6.68 5.86 -1.55
N HIS A 23 7.72 6.67 -1.69
CA HIS A 23 8.77 6.44 -2.70
C HIS A 23 9.36 5.03 -2.62
N ARG A 24 9.65 4.50 -1.42
CA ARG A 24 10.14 3.12 -1.29
C ARG A 24 9.12 2.06 -1.66
N LEU A 25 7.88 2.18 -1.22
CA LEU A 25 6.83 1.21 -1.53
C LEU A 25 6.43 1.27 -3.01
N LEU A 26 6.38 2.46 -3.61
CA LEU A 26 6.00 2.65 -5.00
C LEU A 26 7.13 2.27 -5.97
N GLU A 27 8.40 2.44 -5.60
CA GLU A 27 9.51 2.16 -6.52
C GLU A 27 10.12 0.76 -6.36
N GLN A 28 10.09 0.16 -5.18
CA GLN A 28 10.79 -1.10 -4.93
C GLN A 28 9.91 -2.34 -5.05
N LEU A 29 8.60 -2.18 -5.26
CA LEU A 29 7.66 -3.29 -5.36
C LEU A 29 7.52 -3.75 -6.83
N ASP A 30 8.60 -4.29 -7.39
CA ASP A 30 8.63 -4.90 -8.75
C ASP A 30 8.69 -6.43 -8.68
N TYR A 31 8.05 -7.03 -7.66
CA TYR A 31 8.04 -8.48 -7.51
C TYR A 31 7.16 -9.13 -8.58
N ALA A 32 7.78 -9.89 -9.49
CA ALA A 32 7.11 -10.52 -10.63
C ALA A 32 5.88 -11.35 -10.20
N GLY A 33 5.93 -12.09 -9.08
CA GLY A 33 4.79 -12.87 -8.60
C GLY A 33 3.60 -12.07 -8.08
N ILE A 34 3.80 -10.78 -7.74
CA ILE A 34 2.70 -9.87 -7.39
C ILE A 34 2.12 -9.28 -8.68
N ALA A 35 2.97 -8.83 -9.61
CA ALA A 35 2.52 -8.20 -10.85
C ALA A 35 1.93 -9.19 -11.87
N ASP A 36 2.32 -10.46 -11.82
CA ASP A 36 1.86 -11.51 -12.71
C ASP A 36 0.90 -12.47 -11.96
N PRO A 37 -0.39 -12.53 -12.34
CA PRO A 37 -1.36 -13.43 -11.72
C PRO A 37 -1.08 -14.92 -12.02
N ASP A 38 -0.34 -15.24 -13.09
CA ASP A 38 -0.07 -16.62 -13.52
C ASP A 38 1.10 -17.27 -12.78
N ILE A 39 1.93 -16.47 -12.09
CA ILE A 39 3.01 -16.98 -11.25
C ILE A 39 2.45 -17.49 -9.92
N GLU A 40 2.71 -18.74 -9.56
CA GLU A 40 2.37 -19.22 -8.22
C GLU A 40 3.22 -18.49 -7.16
N ILE A 41 2.54 -17.97 -6.14
CA ILE A 41 3.17 -17.40 -4.96
C ILE A 41 2.96 -18.33 -3.77
N ASP A 42 4.05 -18.62 -3.07
CA ASP A 42 4.03 -19.35 -1.82
C ASP A 42 3.26 -18.57 -0.74
N ASP A 43 2.86 -19.26 0.33
CA ASP A 43 2.05 -18.67 1.40
C ASP A 43 2.74 -17.50 2.13
N THR A 44 4.07 -17.52 2.24
CA THR A 44 4.84 -16.43 2.87
C THR A 44 4.80 -15.20 1.99
N SER A 45 5.08 -15.35 0.70
CA SER A 45 5.01 -14.27 -0.29
C SER A 45 3.60 -13.69 -0.40
N ARG A 46 2.57 -14.53 -0.32
CA ARG A 46 1.16 -14.11 -0.28
C ARG A 46 0.82 -13.32 0.99
N MET A 47 1.28 -13.77 2.15
CA MET A 47 1.12 -13.05 3.41
C MET A 47 1.80 -11.67 3.34
N MET A 48 3.04 -11.61 2.87
CA MET A 48 3.78 -10.35 2.71
C MET A 48 3.08 -9.39 1.75
N SER A 49 2.55 -9.90 0.65
CA SER A 49 1.77 -9.10 -0.32
C SER A 49 0.55 -8.44 0.34
N ARG A 50 -0.17 -9.17 1.20
CA ARG A 50 -1.31 -8.62 1.97
C ARG A 50 -0.89 -7.53 2.96
N VAL A 51 0.27 -7.69 3.59
CA VAL A 51 0.82 -6.66 4.50
C VAL A 51 1.17 -5.39 3.72
N TYR A 52 1.83 -5.51 2.57
CA TYR A 52 2.13 -4.34 1.73
C TYR A 52 0.86 -3.64 1.24
N LEU A 53 -0.13 -4.41 0.79
CA LEU A 53 -1.46 -3.90 0.43
C LEU A 53 -2.10 -3.12 1.59
N SER A 54 -2.10 -3.67 2.82
CA SER A 54 -2.70 -2.97 3.96
C SER A 54 -1.96 -1.69 4.33
N VAL A 55 -0.63 -1.67 4.18
CA VAL A 55 0.18 -0.47 4.44
C VAL A 55 -0.13 0.61 3.41
N LEU A 56 -0.21 0.28 2.12
CA LEU A 56 -0.54 1.22 1.06
C LEU A 56 -1.96 1.78 1.20
N LEU A 57 -2.93 0.97 1.61
CA LEU A 57 -4.29 1.45 1.89
C LEU A 57 -4.35 2.38 3.10
N THR A 58 -3.60 2.04 4.17
CA THR A 58 -3.47 2.91 5.34
C THR A 58 -2.82 4.25 4.97
N LEU A 59 -1.79 4.22 4.11
CA LEU A 59 -1.14 5.41 3.60
C LEU A 59 -2.13 6.30 2.83
N ALA A 60 -2.87 5.74 1.87
CA ALA A 60 -3.88 6.47 1.11
C ALA A 60 -4.95 7.09 2.03
N GLN A 61 -5.39 6.37 3.07
CA GLN A 61 -6.32 6.89 4.08
C GLN A 61 -5.75 8.06 4.88
N SER A 62 -4.47 7.97 5.30
CA SER A 62 -3.81 9.05 6.05
C SER A 62 -3.66 10.31 5.20
N GLN A 63 -3.22 10.15 3.94
CA GLN A 63 -3.07 11.25 2.99
C GLN A 63 -4.40 11.98 2.81
N LEU A 64 -5.49 11.24 2.59
CA LEU A 64 -6.81 11.84 2.48
C LEU A 64 -7.26 12.54 3.78
N ALA A 65 -6.97 11.95 4.95
CA ALA A 65 -7.31 12.55 6.24
C ALA A 65 -6.51 13.84 6.52
N GLU A 66 -5.31 13.96 5.97
CA GLU A 66 -4.43 15.14 6.07
C GLU A 66 -4.72 16.19 4.99
N GLY A 67 -5.65 15.92 4.06
CA GLY A 67 -6.00 16.81 2.95
C GLY A 67 -5.06 16.70 1.74
N ASP A 68 -4.15 15.72 1.72
CA ASP A 68 -3.29 15.37 0.59
C ASP A 68 -4.05 14.47 -0.41
N SER A 69 -5.00 15.07 -1.15
CA SER A 69 -5.79 14.34 -2.15
C SER A 69 -4.95 13.85 -3.33
N GLU A 70 -3.91 14.59 -3.72
CA GLU A 70 -2.99 14.21 -4.81
C GLU A 70 -2.15 13.00 -4.43
N GLY A 71 -1.56 12.99 -3.23
CA GLY A 71 -0.81 11.83 -2.75
C GLY A 71 -1.71 10.59 -2.55
N CYS A 72 -2.96 10.79 -2.12
CA CYS A 72 -3.94 9.71 -2.06
C CYS A 72 -4.22 9.12 -3.46
N GLU A 73 -4.48 9.97 -4.45
CA GLU A 73 -4.71 9.60 -5.85
C GLU A 73 -3.55 8.77 -6.42
N GLU A 74 -2.31 9.24 -6.23
CA GLU A 74 -1.11 8.54 -6.70
C GLU A 74 -0.96 7.15 -6.08
N THR A 75 -1.19 7.04 -4.76
CA THR A 75 -1.13 5.75 -4.05
C THR A 75 -2.18 4.78 -4.58
N LEU A 76 -3.40 5.26 -4.83
CA LEU A 76 -4.48 4.44 -5.40
C LEU A 76 -4.16 4.00 -6.84
N GLN A 77 -3.68 4.92 -7.69
CA GLN A 77 -3.27 4.57 -9.05
C GLN A 77 -2.12 3.55 -9.07
N PHE A 78 -1.17 3.66 -8.14
CA PHE A 78 -0.12 2.67 -8.02
C PHE A 78 -0.69 1.29 -7.71
N LEU A 79 -1.58 1.19 -6.72
CA LEU A 79 -2.24 -0.06 -6.36
C LEU A 79 -2.95 -0.68 -7.57
N GLU A 80 -3.73 0.12 -8.30
CA GLU A 80 -4.48 -0.30 -9.49
C GLU A 80 -3.56 -0.73 -10.65
N ARG A 81 -2.42 -0.07 -10.83
CA ARG A 81 -1.49 -0.34 -11.95
C ARG A 81 -0.54 -1.49 -11.68
N LYS A 82 -0.07 -1.66 -10.44
CA LYS A 82 1.02 -2.57 -10.11
C LYS A 82 0.55 -3.87 -9.47
N ILE A 83 -0.67 -3.90 -8.94
CA ILE A 83 -1.22 -5.09 -8.29
C ILE A 83 -2.46 -5.54 -9.07
N PRO A 84 -2.41 -6.71 -9.73
CA PRO A 84 -3.56 -7.27 -10.41
C PRO A 84 -4.73 -7.47 -9.44
N GLU A 85 -5.96 -7.25 -9.91
CA GLU A 85 -7.17 -7.39 -9.10
C GLU A 85 -7.27 -8.76 -8.40
N ALA A 86 -6.84 -9.83 -9.09
CA ALA A 86 -6.77 -11.19 -8.55
C ALA A 86 -5.88 -11.31 -7.29
N ARG A 87 -4.91 -10.40 -7.10
CA ARG A 87 -4.01 -10.35 -5.94
C ARG A 87 -4.49 -9.41 -4.84
N ILE A 88 -5.42 -8.51 -5.15
CA ILE A 88 -6.01 -7.54 -4.21
C ILE A 88 -6.93 -8.24 -3.20
N GLY A 89 -7.34 -9.49 -3.43
CA GLY A 89 -7.88 -10.43 -2.42
C GLY A 89 -8.60 -9.81 -1.22
N GLY A 90 -9.84 -9.34 -1.41
CA GLY A 90 -10.70 -8.84 -0.32
C GLY A 90 -10.54 -7.36 0.04
N TYR A 91 -9.61 -6.63 -0.57
CA TYR A 91 -9.51 -5.16 -0.47
C TYR A 91 -10.27 -4.32 -1.53
N PRO A 92 -11.07 -4.84 -2.48
CA PRO A 92 -11.67 -3.99 -3.52
C PRO A 92 -12.71 -3.01 -2.96
N GLU A 93 -13.38 -3.35 -1.85
CA GLU A 93 -14.32 -2.44 -1.19
C GLU A 93 -13.61 -1.23 -0.58
N ALA A 94 -12.48 -1.43 0.10
CA ALA A 94 -11.69 -0.34 0.67
C ALA A 94 -11.12 0.60 -0.41
N LEU A 95 -10.61 0.04 -1.52
CA LEU A 95 -10.19 0.80 -2.69
C LEU A 95 -11.34 1.63 -3.26
N THR A 96 -12.51 1.01 -3.44
CA THR A 96 -13.70 1.67 -4.00
C THR A 96 -14.17 2.82 -3.11
N ILE A 97 -14.22 2.61 -1.78
CA ILE A 97 -14.60 3.64 -0.81
C ILE A 97 -13.61 4.81 -0.85
N LEU A 98 -12.30 4.53 -0.90
CA LEU A 98 -11.29 5.59 -0.98
C LEU A 98 -11.39 6.38 -2.28
N ARG A 99 -11.58 5.69 -3.41
CA ARG A 99 -11.81 6.32 -4.71
C ARG A 99 -12.99 7.26 -4.72
N GLN A 100 -14.11 6.85 -4.14
CA GLN A 100 -15.30 7.70 -4.04
C GLN A 100 -15.06 8.96 -3.19
N ARG A 101 -14.18 8.89 -2.19
CA ARG A 101 -13.88 10.02 -1.30
C ARG A 101 -12.86 11.00 -1.86
N VAL A 102 -11.92 10.53 -2.67
CA VAL A 102 -10.97 11.40 -3.39
C VAL A 102 -11.69 12.18 -4.49
N GLY A 103 -12.70 11.56 -5.14
CA GLY A 103 -13.40 12.13 -6.29
C GLY A 103 -12.60 11.94 -7.59
N PRO A 104 -13.20 12.19 -8.78
CA PRO A 104 -12.46 12.15 -10.03
C PRO A 104 -11.43 13.28 -10.04
N ALA A 105 -10.18 12.97 -10.40
CA ALA A 105 -9.18 13.99 -10.69
C ALA A 105 -9.74 15.00 -11.73
N PRO A 106 -9.56 16.31 -11.52
CA PRO A 106 -10.05 17.34 -12.43
C PRO A 106 -9.42 17.28 -13.82
#